data_AF-A0AAF1AG61-F1
#
_entry.id   AF-A0AAF1AG61-F1
#
_cell.length_a   1.000
_cell.length_b   1.000
_cell.length_c   1.000
_cell.angle_alpha   90.00
_cell.angle_beta   90.00
_cell.angle_gamma   90.00
#
_symmetry.space_group_name_H-M   'P 1'
#
loop_
_entity.id
_entity.type
_entity.pdbx_description
1 polymer ?
#
loop_
_entity_poly.entity_id
_entity_poly.type
_entity_poly.pdbx_seq_one_letter_code
_entity_poly.pdbx_strand_id
1 'polypeptide(L)'
;MEMSSSALVSFSACSHLTKPQFFSFNSISLLSSTCSSSTNIISTLNFSNNNSNSPRFTFLRTNAIALHALTTPVSQQNDDNDDSKQLPHLPKVDKSGRFCSPRAARELALSILYAACLQGSDPVRLFEKRVNARREAGYEFDKAALMEYNHMSFGGPPVSADTIEEADRLMQCDMKVSEVEAEVLSAPPKLVYSKLILRFTRKLLVAVVESWDSHVLVIDKVVPQNWRNEPAGRILELSILHLAMADISVLGTRHQIVINEAVDLAKRFCDGAAPRIINGCLRTFVKDLEETGVQQGLVAKQTN
;
A
#
# COMPACT_ATOMS: atom_id res chain seq x y z
N MET A 1 11.90 51.16 43.41
CA MET A 1 11.22 49.93 43.84
C MET A 1 10.99 49.10 42.60
N GLU A 2 11.94 48.23 42.27
CA GLU A 2 12.03 46.84 42.77
C GLU A 2 11.13 45.94 41.89
N MET A 3 11.75 45.16 41.01
CA MET A 3 12.02 43.71 41.16
C MET A 3 10.86 42.88 40.57
N SER A 4 11.06 42.27 39.40
CA SER A 4 11.47 40.86 39.24
C SER A 4 10.32 39.87 39.46
N SER A 5 10.00 39.05 38.45
CA SER A 5 10.25 37.60 38.53
C SER A 5 9.83 36.88 37.24
N SER A 6 10.82 36.26 36.65
CA SER A 6 10.75 35.12 35.75
C SER A 6 10.29 33.87 36.51
N ALA A 7 9.48 33.03 35.87
CA ALA A 7 9.26 31.65 36.28
C ALA A 7 9.51 30.72 35.09
N LEU A 8 10.69 30.10 35.13
CA LEU A 8 11.00 28.87 34.41
C LEU A 8 10.20 27.73 35.03
N VAL A 9 9.58 26.89 34.19
CA VAL A 9 9.26 25.51 34.55
C VAL A 9 9.78 24.62 33.45
N SER A 10 10.91 23.97 33.74
CA SER A 10 11.38 22.77 33.06
C SER A 10 10.42 21.63 33.38
N PHE A 11 10.08 20.80 32.39
CA PHE A 11 9.75 19.41 32.65
C PHE A 11 10.53 18.47 31.75
N SER A 12 11.26 17.63 32.47
CA SER A 12 12.10 16.49 32.10
C SER A 12 11.55 15.60 31.00
N ALA A 13 12.46 15.11 30.16
CA ALA A 13 12.24 13.96 29.30
C ALA A 13 11.89 12.72 30.15
N CYS A 14 10.86 12.00 29.73
CA CYS A 14 10.67 10.59 30.08
C CYS A 14 10.16 9.85 28.84
N SER A 15 11.02 9.00 28.31
CA SER A 15 10.84 8.09 27.20
C SER A 15 9.81 7.00 27.54
N HIS A 16 8.67 6.98 26.85
CA HIS A 16 7.84 5.78 26.78
C HIS A 16 7.26 5.58 25.37
N LEU A 17 7.61 4.42 24.84
CA LEU A 17 7.24 3.81 23.56
C LEU A 17 5.71 3.82 23.36
N THR A 18 5.22 4.53 22.34
CA THR A 18 3.80 4.55 21.96
C THR A 18 3.62 3.94 20.59
N LYS A 19 2.51 3.19 20.42
CA LYS A 19 2.10 2.54 19.16
C LYS A 19 2.09 3.54 17.99
N PRO A 20 2.34 3.09 16.75
CA PRO A 20 2.25 3.97 15.59
C PRO A 20 0.84 4.57 15.54
N GLN A 21 0.77 5.90 15.66
CA GLN A 21 -0.49 6.63 15.48
C GLN A 21 -0.74 6.72 13.97
N PHE A 22 -1.46 5.72 13.46
CA PHE A 22 -2.12 5.85 12.16
C PHE A 22 -3.09 7.03 12.27
N PHE A 23 -2.95 7.99 11.35
CA PHE A 23 -3.69 9.24 11.23
C PHE A 23 -4.97 9.32 12.08
N SER A 24 -4.93 10.11 13.15
CA SER A 24 -6.14 10.46 13.91
C SER A 24 -6.91 11.50 13.10
N PHE A 25 -7.90 11.05 12.33
CA PHE A 25 -8.87 11.94 11.70
C PHE A 25 -9.88 12.38 12.75
N ASN A 26 -9.80 13.66 13.15
CA ASN A 26 -10.90 14.30 13.88
C ASN A 26 -12.16 14.25 13.01
N SER A 27 -13.26 13.83 13.63
CA SER A 27 -14.55 13.54 13.01
C SER A 27 -15.08 14.72 12.19
N ILE A 28 -15.33 14.49 10.89
CA ILE A 28 -16.17 15.38 10.08
C ILE A 28 -17.56 14.75 10.02
N SER A 29 -18.50 15.39 10.72
CA SER A 29 -19.93 15.09 10.67
C SER A 29 -20.50 15.49 9.31
N LEU A 30 -20.80 14.51 8.45
CA LEU A 30 -21.65 14.73 7.29
C LEU A 30 -23.11 14.57 7.71
N LEU A 31 -23.83 15.70 7.75
CA LEU A 31 -25.28 15.75 7.85
C LEU A 31 -25.89 14.96 6.69
N SER A 32 -26.60 13.87 7.00
CA SER A 32 -27.58 13.28 6.11
C SER A 32 -28.97 13.46 6.72
N SER A 33 -29.80 14.17 5.97
CA SER A 33 -31.20 14.43 6.27
C SER A 33 -32.05 13.18 6.00
N THR A 34 -32.69 12.70 7.07
CA THR A 34 -34.01 12.05 7.16
C THR A 34 -34.42 11.00 6.12
N CYS A 35 -34.53 9.73 6.56
CA CYS A 35 -35.83 9.07 6.68
C CYS A 35 -35.76 7.89 7.68
N SER A 36 -36.85 7.76 8.42
CA SER A 36 -36.99 7.01 9.67
C SER A 36 -37.15 5.51 9.46
N SER A 37 -36.51 4.70 10.31
CA SER A 37 -37.12 3.53 10.96
C SER A 37 -36.25 3.10 12.14
N SER A 38 -36.86 3.18 13.32
CA SER A 38 -36.25 2.95 14.62
C SER A 38 -36.24 1.47 14.98
N THR A 39 -35.10 0.95 15.45
CA THR A 39 -35.05 0.00 16.57
C THR A 39 -33.72 0.15 17.30
N ASN A 40 -33.81 0.60 18.55
CA ASN A 40 -32.71 0.74 19.50
C ASN A 40 -32.21 -0.63 19.96
N ILE A 41 -30.90 -0.89 19.86
CA ILE A 41 -30.21 -1.80 20.77
C ILE A 41 -28.91 -1.10 21.22
N ILE A 42 -28.96 -0.57 22.43
CA ILE A 42 -27.78 -0.14 23.19
C ILE A 42 -27.13 -1.42 23.72
N SER A 43 -25.89 -1.68 23.30
CA SER A 43 -25.02 -2.63 24.00
C SER A 43 -23.69 -1.96 24.30
N THR A 44 -23.61 -1.41 25.51
CA THR A 44 -22.39 -1.07 26.23
C THR A 44 -21.51 -2.32 26.35
N LEU A 45 -20.29 -2.27 25.83
CA LEU A 45 -19.26 -3.27 26.17
C LEU A 45 -18.04 -2.59 26.76
N ASN A 46 -17.93 -2.78 28.07
CA ASN A 46 -16.80 -2.47 28.92
C ASN A 46 -15.52 -3.14 28.41
N PHE A 47 -14.46 -2.35 28.32
CA PHE A 47 -13.11 -2.84 28.05
C PHE A 47 -12.53 -3.43 29.34
N SER A 48 -12.73 -4.72 29.56
CA SER A 48 -12.00 -5.46 30.60
C SER A 48 -10.58 -5.75 30.12
N ASN A 49 -9.64 -5.06 30.75
CA ASN A 49 -8.20 -5.28 30.70
C ASN A 49 -7.87 -6.65 31.29
N ASN A 50 -7.35 -7.58 30.49
CA ASN A 50 -6.69 -8.78 30.99
C ASN A 50 -5.35 -8.97 30.28
N ASN A 51 -4.32 -8.77 31.08
CA ASN A 51 -2.91 -8.95 30.81
C ASN A 51 -2.55 -10.43 31.04
N SER A 52 -1.95 -11.11 30.07
CA SER A 52 -0.85 -12.07 30.25
C SER A 52 -0.58 -12.96 29.02
N ASN A 53 0.72 -13.21 28.83
CA ASN A 53 1.37 -14.25 28.02
C ASN A 53 1.56 -13.99 26.52
N SER A 54 2.67 -13.29 26.25
CA SER A 54 3.40 -13.31 24.98
C SER A 54 4.23 -14.60 24.86
N PRO A 55 4.09 -15.39 23.79
CA PRO A 55 5.13 -16.33 23.41
C PRO A 55 6.13 -15.61 22.48
N ARG A 56 7.39 -15.54 22.93
CA ARG A 56 8.54 -15.27 22.07
C ARG A 56 8.60 -16.37 21.00
N PHE A 57 8.26 -16.04 19.75
CA PHE A 57 8.51 -16.94 18.63
C PHE A 57 9.95 -16.74 18.13
N THR A 58 10.74 -17.79 18.30
CA THR A 58 12.06 -17.96 17.71
C THR A 58 11.94 -18.02 16.18
N PHE A 59 12.71 -17.16 15.50
CA PHE A 59 12.78 -17.12 14.05
C PHE A 59 13.43 -18.40 13.49
N LEU A 60 12.61 -19.40 13.16
CA LEU A 60 13.05 -20.49 12.30
C LEU A 60 13.00 -20.04 10.83
N ARG A 61 14.18 -19.61 10.37
CA ARG A 61 14.60 -19.39 8.99
C ARG A 61 14.05 -20.48 8.08
N THR A 62 12.97 -20.18 7.35
CA THR A 62 12.41 -21.07 6.33
C THR A 62 12.27 -20.36 4.98
N ASN A 63 13.04 -20.86 4.01
CA ASN A 63 12.91 -20.71 2.55
C ASN A 63 12.91 -19.28 1.98
N ALA A 64 14.07 -18.63 2.05
CA ALA A 64 14.39 -17.40 1.29
C ALA A 64 14.55 -17.65 -0.24
N ILE A 65 14.80 -18.90 -0.66
CA ILE A 65 15.19 -19.24 -2.03
C ILE A 65 14.05 -19.04 -3.04
N ALA A 66 12.80 -19.35 -2.66
CA ALA A 66 11.65 -19.18 -3.56
C ALA A 66 11.16 -17.72 -3.68
N LEU A 67 11.50 -16.86 -2.72
CA LEU A 67 11.09 -15.45 -2.73
C LEU A 67 12.08 -14.60 -3.54
N HIS A 68 13.37 -14.94 -3.49
CA HIS A 68 14.42 -14.23 -4.23
C HIS A 68 14.26 -14.40 -5.76
N ALA A 69 13.69 -15.51 -6.21
CA ALA A 69 13.40 -15.78 -7.63
C ALA A 69 12.32 -14.85 -8.23
N LEU A 70 11.51 -14.18 -7.39
CA LEU A 70 10.54 -13.17 -7.84
C LEU A 70 11.16 -11.75 -7.90
N THR A 71 12.35 -11.56 -7.35
CA THR A 71 13.02 -10.25 -7.18
C THR A 71 14.37 -10.14 -7.90
N THR A 72 14.85 -11.21 -8.56
CA THR A 72 16.12 -11.21 -9.30
C THR A 72 15.97 -10.79 -10.77
N PRO A 73 16.74 -9.80 -11.26
CA PRO A 73 16.99 -9.62 -12.68
C PRO A 73 18.12 -10.54 -13.17
N VAL A 74 17.98 -11.07 -14.38
CA VAL A 74 19.05 -11.71 -15.15
C VAL A 74 20.13 -10.66 -15.46
N SER A 75 21.39 -11.02 -15.21
CA SER A 75 22.57 -10.18 -15.40
C SER A 75 22.69 -9.66 -16.84
N GLN A 76 23.04 -8.38 -16.97
CA GLN A 76 23.43 -7.76 -18.23
C GLN A 76 24.78 -8.32 -18.69
N GLN A 77 24.80 -8.97 -19.86
CA GLN A 77 25.95 -8.97 -20.75
C GLN A 77 25.60 -8.10 -21.95
N ASN A 78 26.52 -7.19 -22.25
CA ASN A 78 26.49 -6.31 -23.40
C ASN A 78 26.44 -7.16 -24.68
N ASP A 79 25.50 -6.86 -25.56
CA ASP A 79 25.70 -6.92 -27.00
C ASP A 79 24.64 -6.05 -27.67
N ASP A 80 25.13 -5.11 -28.46
CA ASP A 80 24.37 -4.28 -29.37
C ASP A 80 23.67 -5.16 -30.40
N ASN A 81 22.34 -5.13 -30.43
CA ASN A 81 21.51 -5.08 -31.64
C ASN A 81 20.03 -5.24 -31.29
N ASP A 82 19.25 -4.65 -32.19
CA ASP A 82 17.80 -4.58 -32.36
C ASP A 82 16.95 -5.78 -31.86
N ASP A 83 15.68 -5.48 -31.65
CA ASP A 83 14.53 -6.38 -31.43
C ASP A 83 14.08 -6.70 -29.97
N SER A 84 12.95 -6.09 -29.61
CA SER A 84 11.84 -6.62 -28.79
C SER A 84 12.12 -7.75 -27.77
N LYS A 85 12.98 -7.53 -26.76
CA LYS A 85 13.07 -8.44 -25.60
C LYS A 85 11.90 -8.22 -24.63
N GLN A 86 10.75 -8.84 -24.93
CA GLN A 86 9.69 -9.07 -23.93
C GLN A 86 10.26 -9.92 -22.79
N LEU A 87 10.21 -9.35 -21.58
CA LEU A 87 10.40 -10.04 -20.30
C LEU A 87 9.60 -11.36 -20.29
N PRO A 88 10.06 -12.46 -19.65
CA PRO A 88 9.27 -13.68 -19.59
C PRO A 88 7.90 -13.37 -18.97
N HIS A 89 6.84 -13.46 -19.76
CA HIS A 89 5.49 -13.15 -19.31
C HIS A 89 5.06 -14.21 -18.30
N LEU A 90 5.29 -13.93 -17.00
CA LEU A 90 4.75 -14.74 -15.92
C LEU A 90 3.25 -14.91 -16.17
N PRO A 91 2.71 -16.14 -16.07
CA PRO A 91 1.29 -16.35 -16.29
C PRO A 91 0.48 -15.49 -15.31
N LYS A 92 -0.55 -14.82 -15.83
CA LYS A 92 -1.44 -13.94 -15.04
C LYS A 92 -2.08 -14.70 -13.88
N VAL A 93 -2.49 -15.93 -14.15
CA VAL A 93 -3.09 -16.86 -13.20
C VAL A 93 -2.29 -18.16 -13.10
N ASP A 94 -2.28 -18.76 -11.91
CA ASP A 94 -1.68 -20.06 -11.68
C ASP A 94 -2.54 -21.21 -12.24
N LYS A 95 -2.06 -22.46 -12.12
CA LYS A 95 -2.82 -23.65 -12.54
C LYS A 95 -4.17 -23.82 -11.81
N SER A 96 -4.36 -23.13 -10.69
CA SER A 96 -5.63 -23.11 -9.95
C SER A 96 -6.52 -21.93 -10.32
N GLY A 97 -6.13 -21.13 -11.31
CA GLY A 97 -6.87 -19.97 -11.78
C GLY A 97 -6.79 -18.77 -10.85
N ARG A 98 -5.70 -18.60 -10.08
CA ARG A 98 -5.53 -17.47 -9.13
C ARG A 98 -4.36 -16.59 -9.48
N PHE A 99 -4.43 -15.31 -9.14
CA PHE A 99 -3.32 -14.39 -9.38
C PHE A 99 -2.04 -14.85 -8.67
N CYS A 100 -0.94 -14.83 -9.43
CA CYS A 100 0.38 -15.25 -8.98
C CYS A 100 1.49 -14.25 -9.29
N SER A 101 1.17 -13.07 -9.80
CA SER A 101 2.15 -12.03 -10.12
C SER A 101 2.51 -11.17 -8.88
N PRO A 102 3.78 -10.73 -8.73
CA PRO A 102 4.16 -9.75 -7.71
C PRO A 102 3.36 -8.44 -7.80
N ARG A 103 2.97 -8.03 -9.02
CA ARG A 103 2.08 -6.90 -9.29
C ARG A 103 0.77 -7.02 -8.51
N ALA A 104 0.10 -8.18 -8.61
CA ALA A 104 -1.15 -8.45 -7.90
C ALA A 104 -0.99 -8.37 -6.37
N ALA A 105 0.17 -8.75 -5.83
CA ALA A 105 0.43 -8.64 -4.40
C ALA A 105 0.53 -7.20 -3.92
N ARG A 106 1.18 -6.33 -4.69
CA ARG A 106 1.34 -4.89 -4.38
C ARG A 106 0.01 -4.17 -4.44
N GLU A 107 -0.79 -4.49 -5.44
CA GLU A 107 -2.14 -3.95 -5.58
C GLU A 107 -3.07 -4.39 -4.43
N LEU A 108 -3.04 -5.67 -4.07
CA LEU A 108 -3.78 -6.15 -2.89
C LEU A 108 -3.29 -5.45 -1.62
N ALA A 109 -1.98 -5.29 -1.45
CA ALA A 109 -1.42 -4.58 -0.30
C ALA A 109 -1.86 -3.11 -0.27
N LEU A 110 -1.88 -2.42 -1.41
CA LEU A 110 -2.36 -1.05 -1.53
C LEU A 110 -3.84 -0.94 -1.16
N SER A 111 -4.69 -1.82 -1.69
CA SER A 111 -6.13 -1.87 -1.36
C SER A 111 -6.37 -2.05 0.14
N ILE A 112 -5.64 -2.96 0.77
CA ILE A 112 -5.71 -3.16 2.23
C ILE A 112 -5.21 -1.94 2.99
N LEU A 113 -4.07 -1.39 2.60
CA LEU A 113 -3.45 -0.25 3.29
C LEU A 113 -4.36 0.97 3.22
N TYR A 114 -4.91 1.27 2.05
CA TYR A 114 -5.87 2.35 1.84
C TYR A 114 -7.12 2.15 2.72
N ALA A 115 -7.72 0.96 2.71
CA ALA A 115 -8.87 0.65 3.56
C ALA A 115 -8.54 0.76 5.06
N ALA A 116 -7.35 0.35 5.47
CA ALA A 116 -6.89 0.45 6.86
C ALA A 116 -6.73 1.91 7.30
N CYS A 117 -6.17 2.77 6.44
CA CYS A 117 -6.06 4.21 6.66
C CYS A 117 -7.45 4.87 6.81
N LEU A 118 -8.42 4.51 5.96
CA LEU A 118 -9.79 5.02 6.07
C LEU A 118 -10.49 4.56 7.36
N GLN A 119 -10.24 3.32 7.81
CA GLN A 119 -10.85 2.75 9.01
C GLN A 119 -10.11 3.11 10.30
N GLY A 120 -8.91 3.71 10.22
CA GLY A 120 -8.04 3.92 11.37
C GLY A 120 -7.62 2.61 12.04
N SER A 121 -7.37 1.55 11.26
CA SER A 121 -7.08 0.21 11.77
C SER A 121 -5.69 -0.29 11.33
N ASP A 122 -5.19 -1.32 12.02
CA ASP A 122 -3.92 -1.96 11.64
C ASP A 122 -4.07 -2.74 10.32
N PRO A 123 -3.25 -2.46 9.28
CA PRO A 123 -3.41 -3.06 7.96
C PRO A 123 -3.14 -4.56 7.96
N VAL A 124 -2.23 -5.06 8.82
CA VAL A 124 -1.94 -6.50 8.93
C VAL A 124 -3.15 -7.23 9.52
N ARG A 125 -3.76 -6.69 10.58
CA ARG A 125 -4.97 -7.23 11.18
C ARG A 125 -6.16 -7.18 10.23
N LEU A 126 -6.32 -6.09 9.47
CA LEU A 126 -7.36 -5.98 8.45
C LEU A 126 -7.18 -7.04 7.35
N PHE A 127 -5.95 -7.23 6.87
CA PHE A 127 -5.63 -8.28 5.91
C PHE A 127 -5.99 -9.67 6.44
N GLU A 128 -5.56 -10.02 7.65
CA GLU A 128 -5.83 -11.32 8.27
C GLU A 128 -7.34 -11.54 8.46
N LYS A 129 -8.07 -10.50 8.85
CA LYS A 129 -9.54 -10.54 8.94
C LYS A 129 -10.17 -10.84 7.58
N ARG A 130 -9.78 -10.14 6.50
CA ARG A 130 -10.34 -10.35 5.15
C ARG A 130 -9.98 -11.72 4.58
N VAL A 131 -8.76 -12.20 4.81
CA VAL A 131 -8.33 -13.55 4.40
C VAL A 131 -9.10 -14.63 5.14
N ASN A 132 -9.51 -14.40 6.39
CA ASN A 132 -10.23 -15.37 7.22
C ASN A 132 -11.75 -15.17 7.26
N ALA A 133 -12.28 -14.19 6.53
CA ALA A 133 -13.72 -13.98 6.41
C ALA A 133 -14.39 -15.26 5.92
N ARG A 134 -15.46 -15.67 6.64
CA ARG A 134 -16.27 -16.82 6.22
C ARG A 134 -17.07 -16.41 5.00
N ARG A 135 -17.24 -17.36 4.09
CA ARG A 135 -18.05 -17.17 2.89
C ARG A 135 -19.52 -17.11 3.29
N GLU A 136 -20.26 -16.19 2.68
CA GLU A 136 -21.71 -16.25 2.71
C GLU A 136 -22.16 -17.54 2.02
N ALA A 137 -23.17 -18.21 2.61
CA ALA A 137 -23.66 -19.46 2.07
C ALA A 137 -24.31 -19.19 0.69
N GLY A 138 -23.76 -19.80 -0.36
CA GLY A 138 -24.24 -19.65 -1.74
C GLY A 138 -23.47 -18.63 -2.60
N TYR A 139 -22.50 -17.89 -2.05
CA TYR A 139 -21.63 -17.04 -2.87
C TYR A 139 -20.68 -17.90 -3.72
N GLU A 140 -20.81 -17.79 -5.04
CA GLU A 140 -19.92 -18.38 -6.04
C GLU A 140 -19.19 -17.26 -6.78
N PHE A 141 -17.86 -17.28 -6.71
CA PHE A 141 -17.02 -16.29 -7.36
C PHE A 141 -16.88 -16.59 -8.85
N ASP A 142 -17.15 -15.61 -9.70
CA ASP A 142 -16.97 -15.75 -11.14
C ASP A 142 -15.48 -15.77 -11.52
N LYS A 143 -15.02 -16.94 -11.97
CA LYS A 143 -13.64 -17.12 -12.41
C LYS A 143 -13.35 -16.44 -13.74
N ALA A 144 -14.37 -16.17 -14.57
CA ALA A 144 -14.17 -15.46 -15.84
C ALA A 144 -13.70 -14.02 -15.60
N ALA A 145 -14.19 -13.39 -14.52
CA ALA A 145 -13.73 -12.07 -14.09
C ALA A 145 -12.20 -11.98 -13.90
N LEU A 146 -11.53 -13.05 -13.46
CA LEU A 146 -10.06 -13.07 -13.33
C LEU A 146 -9.34 -13.03 -14.68
N MET A 147 -9.94 -13.59 -15.72
CA MET A 147 -9.38 -13.57 -17.07
C MET A 147 -9.52 -12.18 -17.70
N GLU A 148 -10.63 -11.50 -17.43
CA GLU A 148 -10.90 -10.14 -17.93
C GLU A 148 -10.14 -9.06 -17.15
N TYR A 149 -10.01 -9.20 -15.83
CA TYR A 149 -9.41 -8.20 -14.94
C TYR A 149 -7.98 -7.81 -15.31
N ASN A 150 -7.71 -6.56 -15.66
CA ASN A 150 -6.38 -6.14 -16.12
C ASN A 150 -5.61 -5.32 -15.06
N HIS A 151 -4.56 -5.90 -14.50
CA HIS A 151 -3.66 -5.23 -13.54
C HIS A 151 -2.92 -3.99 -14.10
N MET A 152 -2.85 -3.87 -15.44
CA MET A 152 -2.10 -2.85 -16.18
C MET A 152 -3.02 -1.98 -17.05
N SER A 153 -4.31 -1.89 -16.71
CA SER A 153 -5.19 -0.89 -17.31
C SER A 153 -4.84 0.48 -16.74
N PHE A 154 -4.47 1.42 -17.60
CA PHE A 154 -4.18 2.80 -17.22
C PHE A 154 -5.24 3.72 -17.81
N GLY A 155 -5.62 4.77 -17.07
CA GLY A 155 -6.45 5.84 -17.62
C GLY A 155 -5.80 6.42 -18.88
N GLY A 156 -6.49 6.30 -20.00
CA GLY A 156 -6.03 6.88 -21.27
C GLY A 156 -6.21 8.40 -21.30
N PRO A 157 -5.78 9.07 -22.38
CA PRO A 157 -6.17 10.45 -22.65
C PRO A 157 -7.69 10.60 -22.60
N PRO A 158 -8.22 11.79 -22.24
CA PRO A 158 -9.65 12.05 -22.29
C PRO A 158 -10.21 11.69 -23.67
N VAL A 159 -11.25 10.85 -23.68
CA VAL A 159 -11.94 10.43 -24.91
C VAL A 159 -13.15 11.32 -25.13
N SER A 160 -13.27 11.91 -26.32
CA SER A 160 -14.46 12.64 -26.76
C SER A 160 -15.30 11.75 -27.66
N ALA A 161 -16.62 11.77 -27.48
CA ALA A 161 -17.57 11.12 -28.38
C ALA A 161 -18.24 12.18 -29.27
N ASP A 162 -18.30 11.91 -30.57
CA ASP A 162 -18.93 12.83 -31.53
C ASP A 162 -20.45 12.62 -31.59
N THR A 163 -20.92 11.43 -31.19
CA THR A 163 -22.33 11.03 -31.21
C THR A 163 -22.78 10.53 -29.84
N ILE A 164 -24.09 10.62 -29.59
CA ILE A 164 -24.69 10.13 -28.33
C ILE A 164 -24.54 8.60 -28.26
N GLU A 165 -24.71 7.90 -29.39
CA GLU A 165 -24.59 6.45 -29.45
C GLU A 165 -23.16 5.97 -29.17
N GLU A 166 -22.15 6.73 -29.58
CA GLU A 166 -20.75 6.45 -29.24
C GLU A 166 -20.50 6.69 -27.74
N ALA A 167 -21.00 7.79 -27.19
CA ALA A 167 -20.89 8.09 -25.77
C ALA A 167 -21.52 6.98 -24.91
N ASP A 168 -22.70 6.49 -25.30
CA ASP A 168 -23.40 5.39 -24.62
C ASP A 168 -22.60 4.08 -24.68
N ARG A 169 -21.96 3.78 -25.83
CA ARG A 169 -21.10 2.59 -25.97
C ARG A 169 -19.88 2.66 -25.08
N LEU A 170 -19.22 3.83 -25.01
CA LEU A 170 -18.06 4.03 -24.13
C LEU A 170 -18.46 3.85 -22.66
N MET A 171 -19.58 4.45 -22.26
CA MET A 171 -20.10 4.32 -20.90
C MET A 171 -20.40 2.86 -20.54
N GLN A 172 -21.02 2.10 -21.45
CA GLN A 172 -21.27 0.67 -21.24
C GLN A 172 -19.99 -0.15 -21.12
N CYS A 173 -18.94 0.19 -21.87
CA CYS A 173 -17.63 -0.47 -21.73
C CYS A 173 -17.00 -0.17 -20.37
N ASP A 174 -17.01 1.09 -19.94
CA ASP A 174 -16.44 1.50 -18.64
C ASP A 174 -17.19 0.88 -17.46
N MET A 175 -18.52 0.77 -17.56
CA MET A 175 -19.34 0.07 -16.58
C MET A 175 -18.96 -1.41 -16.47
N LYS A 176 -18.80 -2.12 -17.59
CA LYS A 176 -18.40 -3.54 -17.57
C LYS A 176 -17.02 -3.74 -16.95
N VAL A 177 -16.05 -2.87 -17.28
CA VAL A 177 -14.72 -2.91 -16.65
C VAL A 177 -14.85 -2.69 -15.15
N SER A 178 -15.63 -1.70 -14.72
CA SER A 178 -15.86 -1.39 -13.31
C SER A 178 -16.53 -2.54 -12.56
N GLU A 179 -17.48 -3.25 -13.18
CA GLU A 179 -18.15 -4.43 -12.62
C GLU A 179 -17.15 -5.57 -12.39
N VAL A 180 -16.29 -5.85 -13.36
CA VAL A 180 -15.23 -6.87 -13.24
C VAL A 180 -14.24 -6.48 -12.14
N GLU A 181 -13.84 -5.21 -12.07
CA GLU A 181 -12.93 -4.74 -11.02
C GLU A 181 -13.56 -4.84 -9.63
N ALA A 182 -14.84 -4.47 -9.49
CA ALA A 182 -15.58 -4.57 -8.24
C ALA A 182 -15.70 -6.03 -7.78
N GLU A 183 -16.03 -6.96 -8.67
CA GLU A 183 -16.11 -8.39 -8.36
C GLU A 183 -14.76 -8.91 -7.85
N VAL A 184 -13.67 -8.63 -8.57
CA VAL A 184 -12.33 -9.11 -8.21
C VAL A 184 -11.81 -8.49 -6.91
N LEU A 185 -12.00 -7.19 -6.70
CA LEU A 185 -11.45 -6.49 -5.53
C LEU A 185 -12.29 -6.67 -4.25
N SER A 186 -13.60 -6.93 -4.39
CA SER A 186 -14.48 -7.23 -3.25
C SER A 186 -14.44 -8.69 -2.83
N ALA A 187 -14.10 -9.59 -3.75
CA ALA A 187 -14.05 -11.02 -3.50
C ALA A 187 -13.08 -11.39 -2.36
N PRO A 188 -13.37 -12.47 -1.60
CA PRO A 188 -12.48 -12.98 -0.58
C PRO A 188 -11.08 -13.29 -1.14
N PRO A 189 -9.99 -12.77 -0.54
CA PRO A 189 -8.64 -12.89 -1.14
C PRO A 189 -8.17 -14.32 -1.40
N LYS A 190 -8.67 -15.32 -0.65
CA LYS A 190 -8.34 -16.75 -0.86
C LYS A 190 -8.86 -17.34 -2.19
N LEU A 191 -9.87 -16.71 -2.79
CA LEU A 191 -10.45 -17.13 -4.07
C LEU A 191 -9.70 -16.51 -5.25
N VAL A 192 -9.23 -15.28 -5.08
CA VAL A 192 -8.58 -14.48 -6.13
C VAL A 192 -7.07 -14.72 -6.19
N TYR A 193 -6.41 -14.81 -5.04
CA TYR A 193 -4.95 -14.82 -4.95
C TYR A 193 -4.38 -16.16 -4.49
N SER A 194 -3.25 -16.55 -5.08
CA SER A 194 -2.52 -17.73 -4.67
C SER A 194 -1.91 -17.57 -3.26
N LYS A 195 -1.60 -18.68 -2.58
CA LYS A 195 -0.98 -18.67 -1.23
C LYS A 195 0.34 -17.89 -1.20
N LEU A 196 1.11 -17.95 -2.28
CA LEU A 196 2.38 -17.23 -2.44
C LEU A 196 2.15 -15.71 -2.39
N ILE A 197 1.14 -15.24 -3.11
CA ILE A 197 0.76 -13.83 -3.16
C ILE A 197 0.22 -13.34 -1.82
N LEU A 198 -0.66 -14.11 -1.19
CA LEU A 198 -1.13 -13.77 0.16
C LEU A 198 0.01 -13.65 1.19
N ARG A 199 1.02 -14.53 1.10
CA ARG A 199 2.20 -14.46 1.95
C ARG A 199 3.05 -13.22 1.64
N PHE A 200 3.22 -12.90 0.37
CA PHE A 200 4.00 -11.73 -0.06
C PHE A 200 3.30 -10.42 0.33
N THR A 201 1.99 -10.29 0.10
CA THR A 201 1.17 -9.17 0.57
C THR A 201 1.31 -8.98 2.08
N ARG A 202 1.19 -10.05 2.88
CA ARG A 202 1.40 -9.95 4.35
C ARG A 202 2.79 -9.42 4.69
N LYS A 203 3.83 -9.94 4.03
CA LYS A 203 5.22 -9.52 4.25
C LYS A 203 5.38 -8.01 3.97
N LEU A 204 4.77 -7.54 2.90
CA LEU A 204 4.80 -6.13 2.49
C LEU A 204 4.05 -5.23 3.48
N LEU A 205 2.87 -5.64 3.94
CA LEU A 205 2.12 -4.90 4.96
C LEU A 205 2.85 -4.84 6.31
N VAL A 206 3.48 -5.94 6.73
CA VAL A 206 4.29 -5.95 7.96
C VAL A 206 5.47 -4.98 7.83
N ALA A 207 6.18 -4.99 6.70
CA ALA A 207 7.26 -4.06 6.44
C ALA A 207 6.80 -2.58 6.48
N VAL A 208 5.62 -2.28 5.95
CA VAL A 208 5.01 -0.94 6.04
C VAL A 208 4.77 -0.54 7.49
N VAL A 209 4.18 -1.42 8.31
CA VAL A 209 3.92 -1.12 9.72
C VAL A 209 5.22 -0.93 10.51
N GLU A 210 6.24 -1.76 10.27
CA GLU A 210 7.54 -1.68 10.95
C GLU A 210 8.30 -0.37 10.68
N SER A 211 8.12 0.22 9.50
CA SER A 211 8.85 1.41 9.05
C SER A 211 7.99 2.66 8.94
N TRP A 212 6.73 2.60 9.38
CA TRP A 212 5.72 3.65 9.22
C TRP A 212 6.21 5.01 9.73
N ASP A 213 6.58 5.10 11.01
CA ASP A 213 6.96 6.37 11.65
C ASP A 213 8.20 6.99 10.98
N SER A 214 9.15 6.15 10.56
CA SER A 214 10.34 6.61 9.82
C SER A 214 9.95 7.18 8.45
N HIS A 215 9.07 6.48 7.71
CA HIS A 215 8.61 6.94 6.41
C HIS A 215 7.74 8.19 6.48
N VAL A 216 6.94 8.39 7.53
CA VAL A 216 6.18 9.63 7.72
C VAL A 216 7.12 10.84 7.72
N LEU A 217 8.25 10.75 8.43
CA LEU A 217 9.25 11.83 8.49
C LEU A 217 9.95 12.06 7.15
N VAL A 218 10.18 11.00 6.37
CA VAL A 218 10.76 11.12 5.03
C VAL A 218 9.75 11.75 4.07
N ILE A 219 8.52 11.24 4.07
CA ILE A 219 7.42 11.70 3.22
C ILE A 219 7.18 13.18 3.45
N ASP A 220 7.10 13.64 4.70
CA ASP A 220 6.92 15.07 5.02
C ASP A 220 8.01 15.97 4.40
N LYS A 221 9.23 15.45 4.21
CA LYS A 221 10.31 16.20 3.55
C LYS A 221 10.21 16.19 2.03
N VAL A 222 9.83 15.06 1.42
CA VAL A 222 9.93 14.86 -0.04
C VAL A 222 8.65 15.20 -0.81
N VAL A 223 7.49 15.22 -0.17
CA VAL A 223 6.21 15.52 -0.84
C VAL A 223 6.01 17.03 -1.04
N PRO A 224 5.29 17.44 -2.10
CA PRO A 224 5.05 18.86 -2.33
C PRO A 224 4.13 19.46 -1.25
N GLN A 225 4.26 20.77 -1.02
CA GLN A 225 3.55 21.48 0.05
C GLN A 225 2.03 21.32 -0.02
N ASN A 226 1.45 21.29 -1.21
CA ASN A 226 0.01 21.11 -1.38
C ASN A 226 -0.49 19.75 -0.85
N TRP A 227 0.32 18.69 -0.92
CA TRP A 227 -0.02 17.39 -0.32
C TRP A 227 0.11 17.40 1.20
N ARG A 228 1.06 18.16 1.74
CA ARG A 228 1.20 18.36 3.19
C ARG A 228 0.03 19.10 3.81
N ASN A 229 -0.51 20.08 3.09
CA ASN A 229 -1.62 20.89 3.57
C ASN A 229 -2.93 20.09 3.61
N GLU A 230 -3.10 19.13 2.70
CA GLU A 230 -4.32 18.33 2.54
C GLU A 230 -4.04 16.82 2.45
N PRO A 231 -3.47 16.20 3.50
CA PRO A 231 -3.09 14.79 3.47
C PRO A 231 -4.30 13.85 3.40
N ALA A 232 -5.46 14.30 3.91
CA ALA A 232 -6.72 13.54 3.86
C ALA A 232 -7.21 13.32 2.41
N GLY A 233 -6.96 14.28 1.52
CA GLY A 233 -7.29 14.16 0.09
C GLY A 233 -6.27 13.35 -0.71
N ARG A 234 -5.19 12.89 -0.07
CA ARG A 234 -4.02 12.24 -0.70
C ARG A 234 -3.66 10.89 -0.07
N ILE A 235 -4.59 10.29 0.67
CA ILE A 235 -4.35 9.03 1.39
C ILE A 235 -3.82 7.94 0.46
N LEU A 236 -4.33 7.87 -0.77
CA LEU A 236 -3.95 6.85 -1.74
C LEU A 236 -2.52 7.05 -2.26
N GLU A 237 -2.16 8.27 -2.67
CA GLU A 237 -0.81 8.60 -3.10
C GLU A 237 0.22 8.40 -1.99
N LEU A 238 -0.12 8.80 -0.76
CA LEU A 238 0.73 8.59 0.42
C LEU A 238 0.87 7.09 0.75
N SER A 239 -0.20 6.30 0.57
CA SER A 239 -0.16 4.85 0.75
C SER A 239 0.78 4.18 -0.25
N ILE A 240 0.82 4.65 -1.51
CA ILE A 240 1.76 4.17 -2.53
C ILE A 240 3.21 4.48 -2.10
N LEU A 241 3.48 5.68 -1.58
CA LEU A 241 4.81 6.06 -1.10
C LEU A 241 5.28 5.17 0.06
N HIS A 242 4.45 4.98 1.09
CA HIS A 242 4.76 4.08 2.20
C HIS A 242 5.05 2.65 1.73
N LEU A 243 4.21 2.13 0.84
CA LEU A 243 4.36 0.78 0.29
C LEU A 243 5.69 0.63 -0.46
N ALA A 244 6.03 1.59 -1.31
CA ALA A 244 7.26 1.59 -2.10
C ALA A 244 8.50 1.77 -1.23
N MET A 245 8.48 2.70 -0.27
CA MET A 245 9.60 2.91 0.65
C MET A 245 9.87 1.67 1.50
N ALA A 246 8.84 0.95 1.93
CA ALA A 246 8.98 -0.32 2.67
C ALA A 246 9.51 -1.46 1.79
N ASP A 247 9.05 -1.58 0.55
CA ASP A 247 9.55 -2.59 -0.42
C ASP A 247 11.06 -2.36 -0.70
N ILE A 248 11.51 -1.10 -0.76
CA ILE A 248 12.93 -0.75 -0.95
C ILE A 248 13.74 -0.97 0.33
N SER A 249 13.37 -0.32 1.43
CA SER A 249 14.23 -0.22 2.63
C SER A 249 14.19 -1.45 3.52
N VAL A 250 13.04 -2.14 3.60
CA VAL A 250 12.86 -3.29 4.50
C VAL A 250 12.94 -4.61 3.73
N LEU A 251 12.27 -4.70 2.58
CA LEU A 251 12.29 -5.94 1.79
C LEU A 251 13.54 -6.07 0.91
N GLY A 252 14.24 -4.96 0.65
CA GLY A 252 15.47 -4.94 -0.16
C GLY A 252 15.23 -5.17 -1.65
N THR A 253 14.00 -4.94 -2.14
CA THR A 253 13.71 -5.06 -3.57
C THR A 253 14.44 -3.96 -4.33
N ARG A 254 15.03 -4.31 -5.48
CA ARG A 254 15.76 -3.37 -6.34
C ARG A 254 14.89 -2.12 -6.63
N HIS A 255 15.39 -0.95 -6.25
CA HIS A 255 14.63 0.29 -6.27
C HIS A 255 14.06 0.66 -7.66
N GLN A 256 14.75 0.33 -8.77
CA GLN A 256 14.21 0.59 -10.11
C GLN A 256 12.89 -0.14 -10.36
N ILE A 257 12.76 -1.39 -9.88
CA ILE A 257 11.55 -2.19 -10.03
C ILE A 257 10.44 -1.57 -9.20
N VAL A 258 10.72 -1.26 -7.93
CA VAL A 258 9.72 -0.70 -7.01
C VAL A 258 9.21 0.65 -7.50
N ILE A 259 10.10 1.53 -7.99
CA ILE A 259 9.71 2.84 -8.52
C ILE A 259 8.77 2.68 -9.72
N ASN A 260 9.11 1.81 -10.67
CA ASN A 260 8.26 1.56 -11.84
C ASN A 260 6.88 1.01 -11.41
N GLU A 261 6.86 0.05 -10.50
CA GLU A 261 5.63 -0.53 -9.96
C GLU A 261 4.76 0.51 -9.24
N ALA A 262 5.37 1.39 -8.44
CA ALA A 262 4.69 2.46 -7.73
C ALA A 262 4.09 3.49 -8.70
N VAL A 263 4.84 3.85 -9.75
CA VAL A 263 4.37 4.73 -10.82
C VAL A 263 3.20 4.10 -11.57
N ASP A 264 3.26 2.81 -11.86
CA ASP A 264 2.17 2.12 -12.53
C ASP A 264 0.95 1.93 -11.61
N LEU A 265 1.12 1.78 -10.30
CA LEU A 265 -0.02 1.85 -9.36
C LEU A 265 -0.65 3.24 -9.37
N ALA A 266 0.17 4.30 -9.41
CA ALA A 266 -0.31 5.66 -9.45
C ALA A 266 -1.06 5.98 -10.75
N LYS A 267 -0.60 5.51 -11.91
CA LYS A 267 -1.33 5.69 -13.19
C LYS A 267 -2.67 4.98 -13.20
N ARG A 268 -2.80 3.91 -12.42
CA ARG A 268 -4.02 3.09 -12.39
C ARG A 268 -5.05 3.63 -11.41
N PHE A 269 -4.62 4.09 -10.25
CA PHE A 269 -5.54 4.46 -9.16
C PHE A 269 -5.53 5.94 -8.77
N CYS A 270 -4.63 6.74 -9.33
CA CYS A 270 -4.50 8.15 -9.03
C CYS A 270 -4.57 8.99 -10.31
N ASP A 271 -4.89 10.27 -10.13
CA ASP A 271 -5.10 11.19 -11.24
C ASP A 271 -4.03 12.29 -11.33
N GLY A 272 -4.06 13.00 -12.46
CA GLY A 272 -3.29 14.21 -12.69
C GLY A 272 -1.77 13.99 -12.59
N ALA A 273 -1.10 14.77 -11.74
CA ALA A 273 0.36 14.77 -11.63
C ALA A 273 0.91 13.66 -10.69
N ALA A 274 0.06 12.83 -10.07
CA ALA A 274 0.48 11.87 -9.06
C ALA A 274 1.59 10.90 -9.52
N PRO A 275 1.55 10.28 -10.72
CA PRO A 275 2.61 9.37 -11.17
C PRO A 275 3.98 10.05 -11.26
N ARG A 276 4.01 11.31 -11.73
CA ARG A 276 5.24 12.11 -11.84
C ARG A 276 5.77 12.50 -10.47
N ILE A 277 4.89 12.93 -9.57
CA ILE A 277 5.27 13.35 -8.21
C ILE A 277 5.83 12.15 -7.43
N ILE A 278 5.14 11.01 -7.45
CA ILE A 278 5.56 9.78 -6.76
C ILE A 278 6.95 9.33 -7.26
N ASN A 279 7.19 9.33 -8.57
CA ASN A 279 8.50 9.04 -9.14
C ASN A 279 9.59 9.99 -8.60
N GLY A 280 9.30 11.29 -8.54
CA GLY A 280 10.21 12.30 -7.98
C GLY A 280 10.54 12.04 -6.51
N CYS A 281 9.51 11.86 -5.67
CA CYS A 281 9.67 11.60 -4.24
C CYS A 281 10.52 10.34 -3.97
N LEU A 282 10.25 9.24 -4.70
CA LEU A 282 10.98 7.98 -4.50
C LEU A 282 12.43 8.07 -4.97
N ARG A 283 12.73 8.83 -6.03
CA ARG A 283 14.12 9.07 -6.47
C ARG A 283 14.90 9.86 -5.44
N THR A 284 14.30 10.90 -4.86
CA THR A 284 14.92 11.65 -3.76
C THR A 284 15.18 10.75 -2.56
N PHE A 285 14.20 9.96 -2.15
CA PHE A 285 14.36 9.00 -1.05
C PHE A 285 15.51 8.02 -1.27
N VAL A 286 15.64 7.43 -2.46
CA VAL A 286 16.73 6.50 -2.77
C VAL A 286 18.09 7.20 -2.71
N LYS A 287 18.18 8.44 -3.22
CA LYS A 287 19.41 9.22 -3.16
C LYS A 287 19.84 9.47 -1.71
N ASP A 288 18.91 9.84 -0.83
CA ASP A 288 19.19 10.09 0.59
C ASP A 288 19.64 8.80 1.32
N LEU A 289 19.06 7.65 0.96
CA LEU A 289 19.49 6.34 1.49
C LEU A 289 20.92 6.00 1.08
N GLU A 290 21.28 6.24 -0.19
CA GLU A 290 22.65 6.02 -0.70
C GLU A 290 23.65 6.95 -0.01
N GLU A 291 23.33 8.23 0.15
CA GLU A 291 24.17 9.21 0.84
C GLU A 291 24.37 8.83 2.32
N THR A 292 23.31 8.39 3.01
CA THR A 292 23.38 7.94 4.41
C THR A 292 24.22 6.66 4.56
N GLY A 293 24.06 5.71 3.64
CA GLY A 293 24.85 4.46 3.62
C GLY A 293 26.33 4.70 3.36
N VAL A 294 26.67 5.65 2.48
CA VAL A 294 28.07 6.05 2.21
C VAL A 294 28.70 6.70 3.44
N GLN A 295 27.98 7.59 4.12
CA GLN A 295 28.48 8.25 5.34
C GLN A 295 28.76 7.24 6.47
N GLN A 296 27.87 6.26 6.68
CA GLN A 296 28.09 5.20 7.68
C GLN A 296 29.29 4.30 7.33
N GLY A 297 29.50 4.00 6.04
CA GLY A 297 30.65 3.22 5.57
C GLY A 297 31.99 3.94 5.69
N LEU A 298 32.01 5.28 5.59
CA LEU A 298 33.21 6.10 5.78
C LEU A 298 33.58 6.23 7.26
N VAL A 299 32.60 6.40 8.15
CA VAL A 299 32.82 6.46 9.60
C VAL A 299 33.37 5.13 10.12
N ALA A 300 32.84 3.99 9.67
CA ALA A 300 33.32 2.66 10.07
C ALA A 300 34.77 2.35 9.60
N LYS A 301 35.25 3.03 8.56
CA LYS A 301 36.65 2.89 8.06
C LYS A 301 37.64 3.79 8.80
N GLN A 302 37.19 4.85 9.49
CA GLN A 302 38.07 5.72 10.27
C GLN A 302 38.26 5.21 11.72
N THR A 303 37.44 4.27 12.16
CA THR A 303 37.50 3.66 13.50
C THR A 303 38.21 2.31 13.55
N ASN A 304 38.87 1.88 12.46
CA ASN A 304 39.71 0.68 12.39
C ASN A 304 41.15 1.06 12.04
#